data_AF-A0A956D1I0-F1
#
_entry.id   AF-A0A956D1I0-F1
#
_cell.length_a   1.000
_cell.length_b   1.000
_cell.length_c   1.000
_cell.angle_alpha   90.00
_cell.angle_beta   90.00
_cell.angle_gamma   90.00
#
_symmetry.space_group_name_H-M   'P 1'
#
loop_
_entity.id
_entity.type
_entity.pdbx_description
1 polymer ?
#
loop_
_entity_poly.entity_id
_entity_poly.type
_entity_poly.pdbx_seq_one_letter_code
_entity_poly.pdbx_strand_id
1 'polypeptide(L)' 'DFFAGSGTTGEAAAKHGRRFVLIDESPEAIAVMRRRLAGHL' A
#
# COMPACT_ATOMS: atom_id res chain seq x y z
N ASP A 1 3.64 7.67 0.08
CA ASP A 1 4.03 7.38 1.47
C ASP A 1 5.36 6.64 1.40
N PHE A 2 6.42 7.22 1.97
CA PHE A 2 7.78 6.67 1.83
C PHE A 2 8.08 5.55 2.83
N PHE A 3 7.35 5.51 3.95
CA PHE A 3 7.45 4.46 4.98
C PHE A 3 6.08 3.79 5.11
N ALA A 4 5.64 3.16 4.02
CA ALA A 4 4.25 2.74 3.86
C ALA A 4 3.87 1.53 4.74
N GLY A 5 4.84 0.79 5.28
CA GLY A 5 4.62 -0.39 6.08
C GLY A 5 3.72 -1.40 5.36
N SER A 6 2.63 -1.81 6.00
CA SER A 6 1.66 -2.75 5.41
C SER A 6 0.74 -2.14 4.33
N GLY A 7 0.90 -0.85 4.00
CA GLY A 7 0.20 -0.18 2.91
C GLY A 7 -1.19 0.39 3.22
N THR A 8 -1.50 0.62 4.51
CA THR A 8 -2.81 1.16 4.94
C THR A 8 -3.14 2.51 4.30
N THR A 9 -2.14 3.39 4.16
CA THR A 9 -2.29 4.69 3.48
C THR A 9 -2.75 4.51 2.01
N GLY A 10 -2.21 3.53 1.30
CA GLY A 10 -2.60 3.25 -0.10
C GLY A 10 -3.98 2.62 -0.20
N GLU A 11 -4.34 1.72 0.72
CA GLU A 11 -5.69 1.14 0.76
C GLU A 11 -6.75 2.23 0.97
N ALA A 12 -6.50 3.17 1.90
CA ALA A 12 -7.38 4.32 2.09
C ALA A 12 -7.46 5.19 0.83
N ALA A 13 -6.32 5.47 0.19
CA ALA A 13 -6.29 6.24 -1.06
C ALA A 13 -7.09 5.56 -2.18
N ALA A 14 -6.93 4.24 -2.36
CA ALA A 14 -7.64 3.45 -3.37
C ALA A 14 -9.16 3.49 -3.17
N LYS A 15 -9.63 3.31 -1.92
CA LYS A 15 -11.06 3.36 -1.57
C LYS A 15 -11.71 4.72 -1.89
N HIS A 16 -10.93 5.79 -1.95
CA HIS A 16 -11.38 7.13 -2.27
C HIS A 16 -11.05 7.57 -3.71
N GLY A 17 -10.64 6.65 -4.59
CA GLY A 17 -10.30 6.95 -5.98
C GLY A 17 -9.09 7.88 -6.13
N ARG A 18 -8.21 7.92 -5.13
CA ARG A 18 -7.01 8.77 -5.13
C ARG A 18 -5.82 7.97 -5.66
N ARG A 19 -4.95 8.66 -6.41
CA ARG A 19 -3.65 8.10 -6.80
C ARG A 19 -2.71 8.10 -5.61
N PHE A 20 -1.86 7.09 -5.52
CA PHE A 20 -0.87 6.94 -4.46
C PHE A 20 0.42 6.29 -5.00
N VAL A 21 1.53 6.56 -4.32
CA VAL A 21 2.78 5.83 -4.46
C VAL A 21 3.22 5.43 -3.06
N LEU A 22 3.52 4.15 -2.86
CA LEU A 22 3.97 3.61 -1.59
C LEU A 22 5.37 3.02 -1.74
N ILE A 23 6.22 3.22 -0.74
CA ILE A 23 7.58 2.70 -0.67
C ILE A 23 7.77 2.12 0.73
N ASP A 24 8.50 1.01 0.83
CA ASP A 24 9.01 0.43 2.06
C ASP A 24 10.22 -0.46 1.72
N GLU A 25 11.09 -0.76 2.68
CA GLU A 25 12.23 -1.65 2.49
C GLU A 25 12.04 -3.03 3.12
N SER A 26 11.09 -3.18 4.06
CA SER A 26 10.82 -4.45 4.74
C SER A 26 10.14 -5.43 3.79
N PRO A 27 10.76 -6.59 3.48
CA PRO A 27 10.15 -7.59 2.59
C PRO A 27 8.81 -8.10 3.11
N GLU A 28 8.66 -8.21 4.44
CA GLU A 28 7.40 -8.61 5.08
C GLU A 28 6.31 -7.56 4.89
N ALA A 29 6.64 -6.28 5.11
CA ALA A 29 5.73 -5.17 4.92
C ALA A 29 5.24 -5.10 3.46
N ILE A 30 6.17 -5.27 2.51
CA ILE A 30 5.87 -5.32 1.07
C ILE A 30 4.95 -6.50 0.73
N ALA A 31 5.18 -7.69 1.28
CA ALA A 31 4.34 -8.87 1.03
C ALA A 31 2.89 -8.64 1.51
N VAL A 32 2.74 -8.07 2.72
CA VAL A 32 1.41 -7.71 3.26
C VAL A 32 0.75 -6.63 2.40
N MET A 33 1.49 -5.57 2.03
CA MET A 33 1.00 -4.49 1.19
C MET A 33 0.51 -4.98 -0.18
N ARG A 34 1.27 -5.88 -0.83
CA ARG A 34 0.88 -6.49 -2.11
C ARG A 34 -0.44 -7.25 -1.99
N ARG A 35 -0.59 -8.08 -0.95
CA ARG A 35 -1.83 -8.82 -0.71
C ARG A 35 -3.01 -7.88 -0.43
N ARG A 36 -2.79 -6.83 0.38
CA ARG A 36 -3.80 -5.83 0.74
C ARG A 36 -4.30 -5.06 -0.48
N LEU A 37 -3.40 -4.65 -1.37
CA LEU A 37 -3.72 -3.83 -2.54
C LEU A 37 -4.16 -4.62 -3.77
N ALA A 38 -4.12 -5.96 -3.73
CA ALA A 38 -4.51 -6.81 -4.88
C ALA A 38 -5.96 -6.61 -5.37
N GLY A 39 -6.86 -6.10 -4.52
CA GLY A 39 -8.24 -5.76 -4.91
C GLY A 39 -8.41 -4.30 -5.40
N HIS A 40 -7.33 -3.53 -5.45
CA HIS A 40 -7.31 -2.10 -5.74
C HIS A 40 -6.44 -1.72 -6.94
N LEU A 41 -5.66 -2.67 -7.48
CA LEU A 41 -4.77 -2.54 -8.64
C LEU A 41 -5.28 -3.44 -9.76
#